data_AF-A0A559TJ94-F1
#
_entry.id   AF-A0A559TJ94-F1
#
_cell.length_a   1.000
_cell.length_b   1.000
_cell.length_c   1.000
_cell.angle_alpha   90.00
_cell.angle_beta   90.00
_cell.angle_gamma   90.00
#
_symmetry.space_group_name_H-M   'P 1'
#
loop_
_entity.id
_entity.type
_entity.pdbx_description
1 polymer ?
#
loop_
_entity_poly.entity_id
_entity_poly.type
_entity_poly.pdbx_seq_one_letter_code
_entity_poly.pdbx_strand_id
1 'polypeptide(L)'
;MPRGFTVLEASRLGGLPHYSVCGGKGQCSTCRVQILGDYQRLPQPDQLEQKTLERINAAPDVRLACQLRPDHDITVAPLLIPATETALPANTQENKSWPGA
;
A
#
# COMPACT_ATOMS: atom_id res chain seq x y z
N MET A 1 16.57 -0.06 4.71
CA MET A 1 15.84 -1.35 4.75
C MET A 1 16.83 -2.49 4.50
N PRO A 2 16.69 -3.66 5.14
CA PRO A 2 17.57 -4.80 4.84
C PRO A 2 17.38 -5.27 3.39
N ARG A 3 18.46 -5.72 2.74
CA ARG A 3 18.38 -6.30 1.38
C ARG A 3 17.53 -7.58 1.39
N GLY A 4 16.80 -7.81 0.31
CA GLY A 4 15.94 -9.00 0.15
C GLY A 4 14.53 -8.85 0.72
N PHE A 5 14.23 -7.73 1.40
CA PHE A 5 12.88 -7.42 1.85
C PHE A 5 11.96 -7.08 0.67
N THR A 6 10.72 -7.52 0.78
CA THR A 6 9.63 -7.06 -0.07
C THR A 6 9.22 -5.63 0.31
N VAL A 7 8.58 -4.93 -0.62
CA VAL A 7 7.99 -3.61 -0.32
C VAL A 7 6.93 -3.70 0.78
N LEU A 8 6.19 -4.80 0.87
CA LEU A 8 5.23 -5.05 1.95
C LEU A 8 5.92 -5.16 3.31
N GLU A 9 7.01 -5.93 3.42
CA GLU A 9 7.79 -6.06 4.65
C GLU A 9 8.42 -4.72 5.06
N ALA A 10 8.98 -3.98 4.09
CA ALA A 10 9.52 -2.64 4.33
C ALA A 10 8.45 -1.67 4.85
N SER A 11 7.24 -1.70 4.27
CA SER A 11 6.11 -0.87 4.72
C SER A 11 5.74 -1.18 6.16
N ARG A 12 5.58 -2.47 6.49
CA ARG A 12 5.22 -2.92 7.84
C ARG A 12 6.31 -2.61 8.87
N LEU A 13 7.57 -2.80 8.51
CA LEU A 13 8.70 -2.45 9.37
C LEU A 13 8.74 -0.94 9.64
N GLY A 14 8.34 -0.13 8.67
CA GLY A 14 8.18 1.32 8.82
C GLY A 14 6.88 1.76 9.52
N GLY A 15 6.07 0.84 10.02
CA GLY A 15 4.81 1.16 10.70
C GLY A 15 3.70 1.66 9.78
N LEU A 16 3.86 1.55 8.45
CA LEU A 16 2.86 1.98 7.48
C LEU A 16 1.80 0.88 7.28
N PRO A 17 0.51 1.17 7.54
CA PRO A 17 -0.56 0.24 7.22
C PRO A 17 -0.57 -0.10 5.73
N HIS A 18 -0.49 -1.39 5.40
CA HIS A 18 -0.43 -1.86 4.03
C HIS A 18 -1.30 -3.11 3.88
N TYR A 19 -2.32 -3.02 3.02
CA TYR A 19 -3.23 -4.14 2.78
C TYR A 19 -2.51 -5.38 2.26
N SER A 20 -2.88 -6.55 2.78
CA SER A 20 -2.39 -7.85 2.30
C SER A 20 -3.35 -8.96 2.70
N VAL A 21 -4.47 -9.07 1.98
CA VAL A 21 -5.56 -10.00 2.34
C VAL A 21 -5.13 -11.46 2.22
N CYS A 22 -4.29 -11.79 1.23
CA CYS A 22 -3.74 -13.14 1.09
C CYS A 22 -2.51 -13.41 1.97
N GLY A 23 -2.06 -12.45 2.79
CA GLY A 23 -0.86 -12.59 3.62
C GLY A 23 0.47 -12.60 2.84
N GLY A 24 0.48 -12.06 1.62
CA GLY A 24 1.69 -11.95 0.80
C GLY A 24 1.95 -13.11 -0.16
N LYS A 25 0.91 -13.88 -0.49
CA LYS A 25 0.97 -15.04 -1.40
C LYS A 25 0.80 -14.68 -2.88
N GLY A 26 0.80 -13.41 -3.28
CA GLY A 26 0.59 -13.00 -4.68
C GLY A 26 -0.79 -13.33 -5.28
N GLN A 27 -1.74 -13.85 -4.50
CA GLN A 27 -3.05 -14.30 -4.99
C GLN A 27 -4.13 -13.19 -4.98
N CYS A 28 -3.96 -12.18 -4.13
CA CYS A 28 -4.85 -11.02 -4.07
C CYS A 28 -4.20 -9.79 -4.73
N SER A 29 -4.99 -8.76 -5.03
CA SER A 29 -4.52 -7.49 -5.60
C SER A 29 -4.53 -6.31 -4.61
N THR A 30 -4.65 -6.56 -3.31
CA THR A 30 -4.84 -5.45 -2.34
C THR A 30 -3.54 -4.76 -1.90
N CYS A 31 -2.40 -5.42 -2.04
CA CYS A 31 -1.07 -4.89 -1.68
C CYS A 31 -0.41 -4.04 -2.78
N ARG A 32 -1.19 -3.44 -3.67
CA ARG A 32 -0.65 -2.77 -4.85
C ARG A 32 0.10 -1.50 -4.49
N VAL A 33 1.23 -1.31 -5.15
CA VAL A 33 1.98 -0.06 -5.18
C VAL A 33 2.22 0.39 -6.61
N GLN A 34 2.24 1.69 -6.82
CA GLN A 34 2.77 2.32 -8.02
C GLN A 34 4.24 2.65 -7.80
N ILE A 35 5.09 2.35 -8.78
CA ILE A 35 6.50 2.71 -8.76
C ILE A 35 6.65 4.14 -9.28
N LEU A 36 7.25 5.02 -8.48
CA LEU A 36 7.50 6.40 -8.87
C LEU A 36 8.92 6.49 -9.45
N GLY A 37 9.02 6.60 -10.78
CA GLY A 37 10.28 6.70 -11.51
C GLY A 37 10.48 5.58 -12.52
N ASP A 38 11.72 5.10 -12.66
CA ASP A 38 12.12 4.12 -13.67
C ASP A 38 11.75 2.69 -13.22
N TYR A 39 10.51 2.29 -13.52
CA TYR A 39 9.98 0.97 -13.15
C TYR A 39 10.56 -0.17 -14.02
N GLN A 40 11.13 0.16 -15.18
CA GLN A 40 11.68 -0.83 -16.12
C GLN A 40 12.99 -1.45 -15.65
N ARG A 41 13.71 -0.80 -14.73
CA ARG A 41 14.93 -1.36 -14.12
C ARG A 41 14.68 -2.38 -13.03
N LEU A 42 13.44 -2.52 -12.59
CA LEU A 42 13.07 -3.48 -11.55
C LEU A 42 13.16 -4.93 -12.05
N PRO A 43 13.41 -5.89 -11.14
CA PRO A 43 13.24 -7.30 -11.45
C PRO A 43 11.83 -7.57 -12.02
N GLN A 44 11.77 -8.40 -13.05
CA GLN A 44 10.49 -8.78 -13.68
C GLN A 44 9.55 -9.42 -12.65
N PRO A 45 8.22 -9.21 -12.77
CA PRO A 45 7.25 -9.94 -11.98
C PRO A 45 7.43 -11.45 -12.13
N ASP A 46 7.27 -12.20 -11.04
CA ASP A 46 7.18 -13.66 -11.14
C ASP A 46 5.83 -14.07 -11.77
N GLN A 47 5.67 -15.36 -12.10
CA GLN A 47 4.47 -15.86 -12.76
C GLN A 47 3.18 -15.60 -11.97
N LEU A 48 3.24 -15.61 -10.64
CA LEU A 48 2.07 -15.45 -9.79
C LEU A 48 1.68 -13.97 -9.70
N GLU A 49 2.67 -13.10 -9.54
CA GLU A 49 2.50 -11.66 -9.62
C GLU A 49 1.93 -11.27 -10.99
N GLN A 50 2.53 -11.74 -12.08
CA GLN A 50 2.11 -11.44 -13.44
C GLN A 50 0.66 -11.82 -13.69
N LYS A 51 0.25 -13.05 -13.36
CA LYS A 51 -1.16 -13.49 -13.48
C LYS A 51 -2.12 -12.59 -12.71
N THR A 52 -1.75 -12.17 -11.51
CA THR A 52 -2.60 -11.29 -10.70
C THR A 52 -2.69 -9.87 -11.28
N LEU A 53 -1.58 -9.31 -11.78
CA LEU A 53 -1.53 -8.00 -12.42
C LEU A 53 -2.34 -7.98 -13.72
N GLU A 54 -2.20 -9.00 -14.57
CA GLU A 54 -2.98 -9.18 -15.80
C GLU A 54 -4.48 -9.27 -15.51
N ARG A 55 -4.88 -10.08 -14.54
CA ARG A 55 -6.28 -10.28 -14.15
C ARG A 55 -7.00 -8.98 -13.76
N ILE A 56 -6.27 -8.00 -13.21
CA ILE A 56 -6.83 -6.70 -12.81
C ILE A 56 -6.54 -5.58 -13.83
N ASN A 57 -5.94 -5.91 -14.98
CA ASN A 57 -5.47 -4.96 -15.98
C ASN A 57 -4.63 -3.82 -15.36
N ALA A 58 -3.62 -4.20 -14.57
CA ALA A 58 -2.74 -3.24 -13.90
C ALA A 58 -1.91 -2.42 -14.91
N ALA A 59 -1.61 -1.16 -14.55
CA ALA A 59 -0.68 -0.35 -15.34
C ALA A 59 0.76 -0.91 -15.27
N PRO A 60 1.63 -0.62 -16.25
CA PRO A 60 2.98 -1.18 -16.32
C PRO A 60 3.88 -0.86 -15.12
N ASP A 61 3.61 0.28 -14.46
CA ASP A 61 4.32 0.78 -13.29
C ASP A 61 3.71 0.29 -11.96
N VAL A 62 2.76 -0.64 -12.01
CA VAL A 62 2.10 -1.19 -10.82
C VAL A 62 2.63 -2.58 -10.49
N ARG A 63 2.95 -2.78 -9.22
CA ARG A 63 3.50 -4.04 -8.68
C ARG A 63 2.73 -4.51 -7.46
N LEU A 64 2.81 -5.80 -7.16
CA LEU A 64 2.36 -6.33 -5.88
C LEU A 64 3.48 -6.13 -4.86
N ALA A 65 3.25 -5.27 -3.86
CA ALA A 65 4.26 -4.97 -2.85
C ALA A 65 4.77 -6.21 -2.11
N CYS A 66 3.95 -7.26 -2.02
CA CYS A 66 4.33 -8.51 -1.39
C CYS A 66 5.25 -9.41 -2.22
N GLN A 67 5.36 -9.20 -3.54
CA GLN A 67 6.23 -9.99 -4.42
C GLN A 67 7.47 -9.19 -4.83
N LEU A 68 7.33 -7.87 -4.99
CA LEU A 68 8.42 -6.98 -5.39
C LEU A 68 9.51 -6.91 -4.30
N ARG A 69 10.71 -7.38 -4.67
CA ARG A 69 11.97 -7.23 -3.93
C ARG A 69 12.93 -6.35 -4.74
N PRO A 70 12.99 -5.04 -4.45
CA PRO A 70 13.90 -4.14 -5.15
C PRO A 70 15.36 -4.51 -4.88
N ASP A 71 16.20 -4.43 -5.92
CA ASP A 71 17.66 -4.59 -5.84
C ASP A 71 18.41 -3.24 -5.78
N HIS A 72 17.67 -2.14 -5.94
CA HIS A 72 18.14 -0.76 -5.78
C HIS A 72 17.07 0.10 -5.08
N ASP A 73 17.43 1.34 -4.72
CA ASP A 73 16.50 2.28 -4.10
C ASP A 73 15.40 2.67 -5.10
N ILE A 74 14.17 2.70 -4.59
CA ILE A 74 12.98 3.11 -5.35
C ILE A 74 12.05 3.93 -4.47
N THR A 75 11.21 4.73 -5.11
CA THR A 75 10.08 5.39 -4.46
C THR A 75 8.79 4.73 -4.92
N VAL A 76 7.85 4.50 -4.00
CA VAL A 76 6.57 3.86 -4.30
C VAL A 76 5.41 4.59 -3.61
N ALA A 77 4.23 4.51 -4.22
CA ALA A 77 2.97 4.98 -3.63
C ALA A 77 1.99 3.82 -3.45
N PRO A 78 1.46 3.56 -2.23
CA PRO A 78 0.37 2.60 -2.05
C PRO A 78 -0.87 3.01 -2.83
N LEU A 79 -1.44 2.09 -3.62
CA LEU A 79 -2.68 2.33 -4.36
C LEU A 79 -3.93 2.01 -3.55
N LEU A 80 -3.77 1.33 -2.42
CA LEU A 80 -4.82 1.05 -1.45
C LEU A 80 -4.27 1.41 -0.08
N ILE A 81 -4.83 2.48 0.50
CA ILE A 81 -4.45 2.96 1.82
C ILE A 81 -5.57 2.55 2.78
N PRO A 82 -5.28 1.83 3.88
CA PRO A 82 -6.27 1.58 4.90
C PRO A 82 -6.75 2.91 5.46
N ALA A 83 -8.08 3.09 5.55
CA ALA A 83 -8.63 4.19 6.33
C ALA A 83 -8.10 4.06 7.75
N THR A 84 -7.13 4.89 8.09
CA THR A 84 -6.66 5.02 9.46
C THR A 84 -7.69 5.88 10.15
N GLU A 85 -8.27 5.36 11.23
CA GLU A 85 -9.20 6.07 12.10
C GLU A 85 -8.42 7.16 12.84
N THR A 86 -7.99 8.20 12.11
CA THR A 86 -7.16 9.29 12.64
C THR A 86 -7.31 10.54 11.78
N ALA A 87 -8.55 10.99 11.59
CA ALA A 87 -8.88 12.39 11.30
C ALA A 87 -10.41 12.57 11.24
N LEU A 88 -11.09 12.37 12.37
CA LEU A 88 -12.32 13.12 12.62
C LEU A 88 -11.89 14.32 13.49
N PRO A 89 -12.07 15.59 13.06
CA PRO A 89 -11.88 16.71 13.97
C PRO A 89 -12.85 16.53 15.13
N ALA A 90 -12.30 16.57 16.36
CA ALA A 90 -13.08 16.50 17.58
C ALA A 90 -14.21 17.53 17.51
N ASN A 91 -15.44 17.05 17.55
CA ASN A 91 -16.65 17.84 17.59
C ASN A 91 -16.52 18.79 18.78
N THR A 92 -16.36 20.09 18.53
CA THR A 92 -16.48 21.12 19.57
C THR A 92 -17.88 21.01 20.16
N GLN A 93 -17.98 20.47 21.36
CA GLN A 93 -19.15 20.65 22.19
C GLN A 93 -19.21 22.13 22.58
N GLU A 94 -20.12 22.89 21.97
CA GLU A 94 -20.65 24.09 22.62
C GLU A 94 -21.98 23.71 23.29
N ASN A 95 -21.82 23.28 24.54
CA ASN A 95 -22.84 23.39 25.56
C ASN A 95 -23.24 24.88 25.72
N LYS A 96 -24.45 25.25 25.30
CA LYS A 96 -25.10 26.42 25.89
C LYS A 96 -26.40 25.98 26.54
N SER A 97 -26.32 25.87 27.87
CA SER A 97 -27.46 25.77 28.77
C SER A 97 -28.44 26.92 28.54
N TRP A 98 -29.72 26.58 28.56
CA TRP A 98 -30.92 27.44 28.60
C TRP A 98 -30.92 28.37 29.85
N PRO A 99 -31.66 29.51 29.87
CA PRO A 99 -32.99 29.51 30.51
C PRO A 99 -34.04 30.42 29.85
N GLY A 100 -35.31 30.14 30.13
CA GLY A 100 -36.47 30.55 29.32
C GLY A 100 -36.91 32.02 29.35
N ALA A 101 -37.90 32.26 28.49
CA ALA A 101 -38.90 33.32 28.51
C ALA A 101 -40.13 32.78 27.77
#